data_AF-A0A413FIC5-F1
#
_entry.id   AF-A0A413FIC5-F1
#
_cell.length_a   1.000
_cell.length_b   1.000
_cell.length_c   1.000
_cell.angle_alpha   90.00
_cell.angle_beta   90.00
_cell.angle_gamma   90.00
#
_symmetry.space_group_name_H-M   'P 1'
#
loop_
_entity.id
_entity.type
_entity.pdbx_description
1 polymer ?
#
loop_
_entity_poly.entity_id
_entity_poly.type
_entity_poly.pdbx_seq_one_letter_code
_entity_poly.pdbx_strand_id
1 'polypeptide(L)'
;MIGKRTKLPLRTLLVCGGLGLALLAGAGVTAARYVMQNRQSGVMTAEEFYFTSDLLREPSETALYYIDPKAETFSFHLFNYADSQRTTPQAIEYQIAVSGAATAGPDAGSIAGGAAGESVITITPSWVSATDGNPADITVTAKSTSPYKKTLQAVFKRSLGNEYTVNDGAGNTAAVLTVTCADSGGVIKISLPSGVIADQADDRITYADGVYTFTAPGSGVYSVVLLKTEVSGDYSCEGNFADAITIP
;
A
#
# COMPACT_ATOMS: atom_id res chain seq x y z
N MET A 1 45.19 -47.47 -58.74
CA MET A 1 44.00 -47.31 -57.88
C MET A 1 43.72 -45.83 -57.70
N ILE A 2 42.43 -45.52 -57.61
CA ILE A 2 41.75 -44.24 -57.81
C ILE A 2 42.05 -43.22 -56.69
N GLY A 3 42.14 -41.93 -57.05
CA GLY A 3 42.20 -40.84 -56.09
C GLY A 3 42.34 -39.42 -56.66
N LYS A 4 41.55 -39.10 -57.71
CA LYS A 4 41.18 -37.74 -58.21
C LYS A 4 40.65 -36.84 -57.07
N ARG A 5 40.54 -35.51 -57.11
CA ARG A 5 40.98 -34.37 -57.95
C ARG A 5 40.49 -33.09 -57.22
N THR A 6 41.37 -32.09 -57.10
CA THR A 6 41.17 -30.65 -57.38
C THR A 6 39.83 -29.91 -57.14
N LYS A 7 39.98 -28.77 -56.44
CA LYS A 7 39.64 -27.36 -56.79
C LYS A 7 38.36 -26.69 -56.21
N LEU A 8 38.63 -25.58 -55.50
CA LEU A 8 37.94 -24.28 -55.31
C LEU A 8 36.91 -23.86 -56.40
N PRO A 9 36.17 -22.73 -56.23
CA PRO A 9 35.54 -22.06 -55.07
C PRO A 9 34.08 -21.62 -55.44
N LEU A 10 33.47 -20.64 -54.73
CA LEU A 10 32.63 -19.52 -55.27
C LEU A 10 31.21 -19.31 -54.65
N ARG A 11 30.98 -18.06 -54.20
CA ARG A 11 29.74 -17.23 -54.12
C ARG A 11 28.59 -17.55 -53.13
N THR A 12 28.41 -16.58 -52.21
CA THR A 12 27.19 -15.79 -51.92
C THR A 12 25.82 -16.32 -52.38
N LEU A 13 24.90 -16.61 -51.44
CA LEU A 13 23.48 -16.17 -51.48
C LEU A 13 22.71 -16.43 -50.15
N LEU A 14 22.32 -15.32 -49.51
CA LEU A 14 21.02 -14.96 -48.91
C LEU A 14 19.89 -16.02 -48.66
N VAL A 15 19.24 -15.93 -47.47
CA VAL A 15 17.77 -15.96 -47.16
C VAL A 15 17.26 -16.95 -46.07
N CYS A 16 16.61 -16.34 -45.06
CA CYS A 16 15.52 -16.73 -44.13
C CYS A 16 15.60 -17.94 -43.17
N GLY A 17 15.18 -17.66 -41.92
CA GLY A 17 14.65 -18.65 -40.97
C GLY A 17 14.79 -18.18 -39.53
N GLY A 18 13.75 -17.54 -38.99
CA GLY A 18 13.79 -16.84 -37.70
C GLY A 18 13.95 -17.73 -36.46
N LEU A 19 14.38 -17.10 -35.37
CA LEU A 19 14.03 -17.49 -34.02
C LEU A 19 13.92 -16.22 -33.17
N GLY A 20 12.73 -15.96 -32.65
CA GLY A 20 12.47 -14.82 -31.77
C GLY A 20 13.18 -15.02 -30.44
N LEU A 21 13.82 -13.95 -29.95
CA LEU A 21 14.00 -13.74 -28.53
C LEU A 21 13.21 -12.49 -28.14
N ALA A 22 12.14 -12.73 -27.37
CA ALA A 22 11.43 -11.73 -26.62
C ALA A 22 12.40 -11.13 -25.57
N LEU A 23 12.85 -9.90 -25.81
CA LEU A 23 13.45 -9.06 -24.78
C LEU A 23 12.30 -8.31 -24.11
N LEU A 24 11.85 -8.84 -22.98
CA LEU A 24 10.96 -8.17 -22.04
C LEU A 24 11.61 -6.86 -21.59
N ALA A 25 11.05 -5.75 -22.05
CA ALA A 25 11.25 -4.44 -21.47
C ALA A 25 10.26 -4.27 -20.30
N GLY A 26 10.80 -4.02 -19.10
CA GLY A 26 10.04 -3.79 -17.89
C GLY A 26 10.91 -3.12 -16.82
N ALA A 27 11.28 -1.87 -17.10
CA ALA A 27 11.75 -0.80 -16.21
C ALA A 27 12.41 -1.17 -14.86
N GLY A 28 13.73 -1.16 -14.87
CA GLY A 28 14.56 -0.31 -14.00
C GLY A 28 14.30 -0.35 -12.50
N VAL A 29 14.99 -1.24 -11.80
CA VAL A 29 15.37 -1.02 -10.39
C VAL A 29 16.26 0.22 -10.35
N THR A 30 15.71 1.38 -9.99
CA THR A 30 16.49 2.61 -9.80
C THR A 30 17.31 2.49 -8.53
N ALA A 31 18.51 1.92 -8.63
CA ALA A 31 19.56 2.12 -7.66
C ALA A 31 20.00 3.59 -7.71
N ALA A 32 19.47 4.42 -6.80
CA ALA A 32 19.80 5.84 -6.72
C ALA A 32 21.27 6.03 -6.31
N ARG A 33 22.04 6.76 -7.13
CA ARG A 33 23.40 7.19 -6.81
C ARG A 33 23.36 8.26 -5.71
N TYR A 34 23.95 7.99 -4.56
CA TYR A 34 24.16 8.98 -3.52
C TYR A 34 25.48 9.72 -3.72
N VAL A 35 25.40 11.06 -3.75
CA VAL A 35 26.55 11.96 -3.86
C VAL A 35 27.27 12.04 -2.52
N MET A 36 28.51 11.57 -2.50
CA MET A 36 29.42 11.66 -1.36
C MET A 36 30.21 12.97 -1.44
N GLN A 37 30.06 13.84 -0.44
CA GLN A 37 30.89 15.03 -0.27
C GLN A 37 32.06 14.71 0.68
N ASN A 38 33.28 14.86 0.14
CA ASN A 38 34.62 14.79 0.73
C ASN A 38 35.38 13.44 0.76
N ARG A 39 36.07 13.20 -0.37
CA ARG A 39 37.49 12.83 -0.57
C ARG A 39 38.18 11.91 0.45
N GLN A 40 38.34 10.64 0.06
CA GLN A 40 39.63 10.00 -0.24
C GLN A 40 39.38 8.67 -0.96
N SER A 41 40.19 8.38 -2.00
CA SER A 41 40.02 7.24 -2.90
C SER A 41 40.16 5.89 -2.18
N GLY A 42 39.05 5.19 -2.05
CA GLY A 42 38.94 3.75 -1.89
C GLY A 42 37.66 3.34 -2.57
N VAL A 43 37.63 2.20 -3.27
CA VAL A 43 36.40 1.69 -3.89
C VAL A 43 35.43 1.35 -2.74
N MET A 44 34.63 2.33 -2.32
CA MET A 44 33.57 2.13 -1.36
C MET A 44 32.44 1.41 -2.09
N THR A 45 32.28 0.12 -1.82
CA THR A 45 31.00 -0.53 -2.02
C THR A 45 29.96 0.28 -1.25
N ALA A 46 28.95 0.82 -1.94
CA ALA A 46 27.83 1.45 -1.26
C ALA A 46 27.19 0.39 -0.38
N GLU A 47 27.24 0.58 0.94
CA GLU A 47 26.50 -0.29 1.85
C GLU A 47 25.01 -0.16 1.55
N GLU A 48 24.31 -1.29 1.54
CA GLU A 48 22.87 -1.29 1.31
C GLU A 48 22.18 -0.51 2.44
N PHE A 49 21.42 0.51 2.05
CA PHE A 49 20.72 1.38 2.98
C PHE A 49 19.22 1.38 2.67
N TYR A 50 18.46 0.80 3.59
CA TYR A 50 17.02 0.67 3.52
C TYR A 50 16.39 1.46 4.65
N PHE A 51 15.82 2.62 4.31
CA PHE A 51 14.93 3.38 5.18
C PHE A 51 13.58 3.44 4.47
N THR A 52 12.66 2.59 4.91
CA THR A 52 11.36 2.32 4.26
C THR A 52 10.21 2.50 5.24
N SER A 53 8.98 2.53 4.74
CA SER A 53 7.77 2.69 5.55
C SER A 53 6.58 1.98 4.90
N ASP A 54 5.59 1.62 5.72
CA ASP A 54 4.29 1.10 5.25
C ASP A 54 3.48 2.21 4.56
N LEU A 55 3.47 3.42 5.12
CA LEU A 55 2.66 4.55 4.65
C LEU A 55 3.49 5.68 4.01
N LEU A 56 4.73 5.91 4.42
CA LEU A 56 5.52 6.99 3.82
C LEU A 56 6.21 6.54 2.53
N ARG A 57 6.27 7.43 1.55
CA ARG A 57 6.91 7.18 0.23
C ARG A 57 7.94 8.26 -0.08
N GLU A 58 8.71 8.06 -1.15
CA GLU A 58 9.63 9.12 -1.57
C GLU A 58 8.84 10.37 -2.01
N PRO A 59 9.34 11.60 -1.82
CA PRO A 59 8.59 12.81 -2.15
C PRO A 59 8.10 12.89 -3.61
N SER A 60 8.72 12.15 -4.53
CA SER A 60 8.29 12.04 -5.93
C SER A 60 7.07 11.15 -6.15
N GLU A 61 6.70 10.29 -5.19
CA GLU A 61 5.67 9.26 -5.32
C GLU A 61 4.30 9.68 -4.76
N THR A 62 4.16 10.91 -4.24
CA THR A 62 2.91 11.50 -3.72
C THR A 62 2.02 10.50 -2.95
N ALA A 63 2.36 10.24 -1.69
CA ALA A 63 1.53 9.41 -0.81
C ALA A 63 0.44 10.25 -0.11
N LEU A 64 -0.82 9.85 -0.27
CA LEU A 64 -1.98 10.49 0.33
C LEU A 64 -2.90 9.45 0.98
N TYR A 65 -3.32 9.71 2.20
CA TYR A 65 -4.21 8.84 2.98
C TYR A 65 -5.33 9.64 3.62
N TYR A 66 -6.43 8.96 3.91
CA TYR A 66 -7.54 9.52 4.69
C TYR A 66 -7.52 8.91 6.08
N ILE A 67 -7.72 9.76 7.08
CA ILE A 67 -7.83 9.35 8.49
C ILE A 67 -9.21 9.69 8.99
N ASP A 68 -9.81 8.75 9.72
CA ASP A 68 -11.13 8.91 10.32
C ASP A 68 -11.17 10.23 11.12
N PRO A 69 -12.14 11.13 10.86
CA PRO A 69 -12.26 12.38 11.62
C PRO A 69 -12.41 12.19 13.12
N LYS A 70 -12.83 11.00 13.58
CA LYS A 70 -12.96 10.61 14.99
C LYS A 70 -11.71 9.91 15.54
N ALA A 71 -10.73 9.57 14.72
CA ALA A 71 -9.50 8.94 15.21
C ALA A 71 -8.68 9.94 16.04
N GLU A 72 -8.42 9.56 17.30
CA GLU A 72 -7.57 10.34 18.20
C GLU A 72 -6.09 10.22 17.82
N THR A 73 -5.71 9.10 17.19
CA THR A 73 -4.35 8.83 16.72
C THR A 73 -4.34 7.96 15.47
N PHE A 74 -3.24 7.98 14.74
CA PHE A 74 -2.90 6.97 13.74
C PHE A 74 -1.40 6.66 13.81
N SER A 75 -0.97 5.51 13.32
CA SER A 75 0.44 5.12 13.37
C SER A 75 0.95 4.64 12.02
N PHE A 76 2.26 4.78 11.82
CA PHE A 76 3.00 4.19 10.69
C PHE A 76 4.28 3.56 11.22
N HIS A 77 4.86 2.68 10.40
CA HIS A 77 6.09 1.97 10.71
C HIS A 77 7.22 2.50 9.83
N LEU A 78 8.40 2.63 10.44
CA LEU A 78 9.66 2.78 9.74
C LEU A 78 10.44 1.47 9.85
N PHE A 79 11.08 1.05 8.77
CA PHE A 79 11.88 -0.16 8.74
C PHE A 79 13.30 0.10 8.28
N ASN A 80 14.21 -0.76 8.73
CA ASN A 80 15.58 -0.80 8.24
C ASN A 80 15.78 -1.78 7.07
N TYR A 81 14.70 -2.28 6.47
CA TYR A 81 14.73 -3.36 5.49
C TYR A 81 13.77 -3.14 4.32
N ALA A 82 14.09 -3.76 3.17
CA ALA A 82 13.16 -3.88 2.04
C ALA A 82 12.38 -5.20 2.08
N ASP A 83 13.01 -6.26 2.60
CA ASP A 83 12.41 -7.55 2.93
C ASP A 83 13.30 -8.31 3.92
N SER A 84 12.93 -9.54 4.27
CA SER A 84 13.64 -10.39 5.24
C SER A 84 15.13 -10.67 4.94
N GLN A 85 15.59 -10.48 3.70
CA GLN A 85 16.98 -10.74 3.28
C GLN A 85 17.79 -9.46 3.06
N ARG A 86 17.12 -8.31 2.97
CA ARG A 86 17.72 -7.02 2.60
C ARG A 86 17.54 -6.01 3.73
N THR A 87 18.52 -5.98 4.64
CA THR A 87 18.53 -5.15 5.85
C THR A 87 19.72 -4.20 5.89
N THR A 88 19.55 -3.03 6.48
CA THR A 88 20.65 -2.08 6.69
C THR A 88 21.59 -2.60 7.80
N PRO A 89 22.90 -2.75 7.54
CA PRO A 89 23.84 -3.27 8.53
C PRO A 89 24.06 -2.35 9.74
N GLN A 90 24.01 -1.04 9.53
CA GLN A 90 24.21 -0.03 10.56
C GLN A 90 22.89 0.44 11.16
N ALA A 91 22.93 0.92 12.40
CA ALA A 91 21.78 1.56 13.02
C ALA A 91 21.37 2.81 12.25
N ILE A 92 20.07 3.02 12.07
CA ILE A 92 19.51 4.17 11.36
C ILE A 92 18.94 5.14 12.38
N GLU A 93 19.59 6.30 12.53
CA GLU A 93 19.03 7.43 13.28
C GLU A 93 18.05 8.20 12.41
N TYR A 94 16.92 8.62 12.98
CA TYR A 94 15.88 9.34 12.26
C TYR A 94 15.22 10.46 13.07
N GLN A 95 14.58 11.38 12.35
CA GLN A 95 13.74 12.46 12.87
C GLN A 95 12.41 12.50 12.12
N ILE A 96 11.35 12.85 12.84
CA ILE A 96 9.99 13.02 12.34
C ILE A 96 9.62 14.50 12.44
N ALA A 97 9.20 15.07 11.32
CA ALA A 97 8.59 16.38 11.28
C ALA A 97 7.12 16.24 10.88
N VAL A 98 6.24 16.92 11.62
CA VAL A 98 4.80 16.93 11.36
C VAL A 98 4.34 18.38 11.17
N SER A 99 3.54 18.62 10.14
CA SER A 99 2.77 19.86 9.99
C SER A 99 1.26 19.55 10.02
N GLY A 100 0.42 20.56 10.26
CA GLY A 100 -1.04 20.40 10.24
C GLY A 100 -1.68 20.16 11.61
N ALA A 101 -1.30 20.94 12.63
CA ALA A 101 -1.82 20.84 14.00
C ALA A 101 -1.83 19.39 14.52
N ALA A 102 -0.66 18.76 14.55
CA ALA A 102 -0.46 17.40 15.02
C ALA A 102 0.94 17.25 15.62
N THR A 103 1.12 16.22 16.45
CA THR A 103 2.40 15.87 17.09
C THR A 103 2.77 14.42 16.78
N ALA A 104 4.07 14.10 16.79
CA ALA A 104 4.59 12.74 16.65
C ALA A 104 5.13 12.22 17.98
N GLY A 105 4.86 10.95 18.26
CA GLY A 105 5.43 10.19 19.36
C GLY A 105 5.94 8.83 18.87
N PRO A 106 7.26 8.58 18.87
CA PRO A 106 8.35 9.55 19.09
C PRO A 106 8.59 10.48 17.88
N ASP A 107 9.23 11.62 18.10
CA ASP A 107 9.64 12.58 17.05
C ASP A 107 11.08 12.37 16.55
N ALA A 108 11.84 11.49 17.19
CA ALA A 108 13.15 11.02 16.76
C ALA A 108 13.44 9.63 17.35
N GLY A 109 14.41 8.91 16.79
CA GLY A 109 14.80 7.62 17.32
C GLY A 109 15.86 6.91 16.47
N SER A 110 16.07 5.64 16.79
CA SER A 110 17.04 4.78 16.11
C SER A 110 16.42 3.41 15.82
N ILE A 111 16.66 2.88 14.63
CA ILE A 111 16.35 1.49 14.28
C ILE A 111 17.67 0.72 14.27
N ALA A 112 17.78 -0.34 15.07
CA ALA A 112 19.01 -1.15 15.13
C ALA A 112 19.37 -1.72 13.76
N GLY A 113 20.67 -1.85 13.47
CA GLY A 113 21.17 -2.44 12.23
C GLY A 113 21.44 -3.94 12.34
N GLY A 114 21.69 -4.58 11.20
CA GLY A 114 22.21 -5.96 11.11
C GLY A 114 21.15 -7.07 11.14
N ALA A 115 19.91 -6.75 11.52
CA ALA A 115 18.75 -7.62 11.40
C ALA A 115 17.51 -6.77 11.06
N ALA A 116 16.44 -7.40 10.56
CA ALA A 116 15.18 -6.70 10.30
C ALA A 116 14.66 -6.06 11.60
N GLY A 117 14.46 -4.75 11.55
CA GLY A 117 14.00 -3.95 12.67
C GLY A 117 13.02 -2.89 12.23
N GLU A 118 12.18 -2.47 13.17
CA GLU A 118 11.13 -1.48 12.95
C GLU A 118 11.08 -0.45 14.10
N SER A 119 10.46 0.68 13.81
CA SER A 119 10.01 1.64 14.81
C SER A 119 8.60 2.10 14.48
N VAL A 120 7.73 2.15 15.50
CA VAL A 120 6.35 2.59 15.39
C VAL A 120 6.27 4.06 15.78
N ILE A 121 5.69 4.88 14.90
CA ILE A 121 5.48 6.30 15.15
C ILE A 121 3.98 6.55 15.20
N THR A 122 3.52 7.09 16.31
CA THR A 122 2.12 7.48 16.51
C THR A 122 1.98 8.98 16.31
N ILE A 123 1.07 9.37 15.43
CA ILE A 123 0.67 10.76 15.20
C ILE A 123 -0.59 11.04 16.00
N THR A 124 -0.55 12.12 16.78
CA THR A 124 -1.70 12.64 17.53
C THR A 124 -2.13 13.97 16.93
N PRO A 125 -3.20 14.01 16.13
CA PRO A 125 -3.82 15.26 15.70
C PRO A 125 -4.26 16.11 16.89
N SER A 126 -4.16 17.43 16.77
CA SER A 126 -4.52 18.41 17.82
C SER A 126 -5.89 19.05 17.60
N TRP A 127 -6.74 18.46 16.75
CA TRP A 127 -8.06 19.01 16.45
C TRP A 127 -9.01 18.79 17.63
N VAL A 128 -9.72 19.84 18.05
CA VAL A 128 -10.46 19.87 19.33
C VAL A 128 -11.87 19.30 19.16
N SER A 129 -12.38 19.20 17.92
CA SER A 129 -13.61 18.47 17.60
C SER A 129 -13.70 18.13 16.10
N ALA A 130 -14.53 17.15 15.73
CA ALA A 130 -14.92 16.86 14.33
C ALA A 130 -15.70 18.02 13.67
N THR A 131 -16.16 19.00 14.46
CA THR A 131 -16.85 20.22 14.01
C THR A 131 -15.92 21.40 13.74
N ASP A 132 -14.62 21.29 14.06
CA ASP A 132 -13.65 22.31 13.67
C ASP A 132 -13.51 22.25 12.15
N GLY A 133 -14.02 23.27 11.45
CA GLY A 133 -14.01 23.29 9.98
C GLY A 133 -12.63 23.04 9.40
N ASN A 134 -12.59 22.27 8.29
CA ASN A 134 -11.40 21.85 7.52
C ASN A 134 -10.06 22.04 8.25
N PRO A 135 -9.71 21.14 9.19
CA PRO A 135 -8.36 21.17 9.73
C PRO A 135 -7.37 20.94 8.58
N ALA A 136 -6.24 21.65 8.63
CA ALA A 136 -5.19 21.51 7.63
C ALA A 136 -4.75 20.06 7.50
N ASP A 137 -4.52 19.60 6.27
CA ASP A 137 -3.94 18.31 5.98
C ASP A 137 -2.67 18.09 6.84
N ILE A 138 -2.56 16.93 7.47
CA ILE A 138 -1.36 16.57 8.24
C ILE A 138 -0.32 16.08 7.25
N THR A 139 0.85 16.72 7.23
CA THR A 139 1.99 16.20 6.46
C THR A 139 3.01 15.63 7.42
N VAL A 140 3.36 14.36 7.23
CA VAL A 140 4.39 13.68 8.01
C VAL A 140 5.62 13.50 7.13
N THR A 141 6.78 13.87 7.65
CA THR A 141 8.07 13.69 6.98
C THR A 141 9.03 12.96 7.91
N ALA A 142 9.47 11.77 7.52
CA ALA A 142 10.53 11.03 8.20
C ALA A 142 11.85 11.24 7.48
N LYS A 143 12.91 11.59 8.21
CA LYS A 143 14.26 11.78 7.67
C LYS A 143 15.25 10.92 8.42
N SER A 144 15.99 10.07 7.73
CA SER A 144 17.18 9.47 8.32
C SER A 144 18.30 10.51 8.41
N THR A 145 18.99 10.54 9.55
CA THR A 145 20.09 11.47 9.84
C THR A 145 21.45 10.80 9.83
N SER A 146 21.50 9.48 10.05
CA SER A 146 22.71 8.65 10.03
C SER A 146 22.33 7.19 9.72
N PRO A 147 23.18 6.40 9.03
CA PRO A 147 24.45 6.79 8.39
C PRO A 147 24.25 7.58 7.09
N TYR A 148 23.07 7.46 6.46
CA TYR A 148 22.74 8.13 5.21
C TYR A 148 21.45 8.93 5.36
N LYS A 149 21.26 9.91 4.47
CA LYS A 149 20.07 10.77 4.45
C LYS A 149 19.07 10.29 3.41
N LYS A 150 17.87 9.94 3.85
CA LYS A 150 16.70 9.65 3.02
C LYS A 150 15.49 10.33 3.64
N THR A 151 14.59 10.79 2.79
CA THR A 151 13.35 11.45 3.21
C THR A 151 12.18 10.63 2.69
N LEU A 152 11.23 10.34 3.58
CA LEU A 152 9.94 9.76 3.23
C LEU A 152 8.84 10.72 3.69
N GLN A 153 7.75 10.80 2.94
CA GLN A 153 6.65 11.75 3.19
C GLN A 153 5.29 11.14 2.83
N ALA A 154 4.26 11.59 3.54
CA ALA A 154 2.86 11.39 3.16
C ALA A 154 1.99 12.54 3.68
N VAL A 155 0.84 12.73 3.04
CA VAL A 155 -0.21 13.67 3.45
C VAL A 155 -1.42 12.87 3.95
N PHE A 156 -1.91 13.23 5.13
CA PHE A 156 -3.06 12.60 5.78
C PHE A 156 -4.19 13.62 5.87
N LYS A 157 -5.29 13.29 5.20
CA LYS A 157 -6.49 14.13 5.13
C LYS A 157 -7.50 13.67 6.16
N ARG A 158 -8.00 14.62 6.96
CA ARG A 158 -9.14 14.38 7.85
C ARG A 158 -10.43 14.35 7.06
N SER A 159 -10.76 13.20 6.53
CA SER A 159 -12.06 12.94 5.91
C SER A 159 -12.41 11.50 6.22
N LEU A 160 -13.72 11.22 6.26
CA LEU A 160 -14.17 9.84 6.22
C LEU A 160 -13.54 9.19 4.97
N GLY A 161 -12.84 8.08 5.21
CA GLY A 161 -12.12 7.33 4.19
C GLY A 161 -13.10 6.47 3.41
N ASN A 162 -12.90 5.14 3.41
CA ASN A 162 -13.94 4.27 2.91
C ASN A 162 -15.01 4.06 4.00
N GLU A 163 -16.28 4.11 3.58
CA GLU A 163 -17.45 4.06 4.45
C GLU A 163 -18.43 3.01 3.96
N TYR A 164 -19.20 2.44 4.87
CA TYR A 164 -20.31 1.58 4.50
C TYR A 164 -21.57 1.91 5.28
N THR A 165 -22.72 1.64 4.65
CA THR A 165 -24.02 1.63 5.30
C THR A 165 -24.76 0.36 4.91
N VAL A 166 -25.46 -0.24 5.85
CA VAL A 166 -26.43 -1.30 5.60
C VAL A 166 -27.80 -0.69 5.83
N ASN A 167 -28.62 -0.68 4.79
CA ASN A 167 -30.02 -0.31 4.89
C ASN A 167 -30.85 -1.60 4.93
N ASP A 168 -31.51 -1.85 6.04
CA ASP A 168 -32.39 -2.99 6.26
C ASP A 168 -33.66 -2.56 7.02
N GLY A 169 -34.56 -3.50 7.22
CA GLY A 169 -35.69 -3.36 8.12
C GLY A 169 -36.30 -4.72 8.42
N ALA A 170 -36.87 -4.85 9.62
CA ALA A 170 -37.63 -6.04 9.98
C ALA A 170 -38.79 -6.24 8.99
N GLY A 171 -38.95 -7.47 8.51
CA GLY A 171 -39.87 -7.88 7.45
C GLY A 171 -39.24 -7.92 6.05
N ASN A 172 -38.05 -7.32 5.86
CA ASN A 172 -37.37 -7.37 4.57
C ASN A 172 -36.66 -8.71 4.37
N THR A 173 -36.77 -9.26 3.16
CA THR A 173 -36.04 -10.46 2.72
C THR A 173 -34.60 -10.16 2.31
N ALA A 174 -34.25 -8.88 2.13
CA ALA A 174 -32.92 -8.45 1.76
C ALA A 174 -32.57 -7.11 2.41
N ALA A 175 -31.30 -6.93 2.72
CA ALA A 175 -30.67 -5.67 3.07
C ALA A 175 -29.76 -5.18 1.93
N VAL A 176 -29.42 -3.90 1.92
CA VAL A 176 -28.50 -3.32 0.95
C VAL A 176 -27.29 -2.78 1.67
N LEU A 177 -26.13 -3.39 1.42
CA LEU A 177 -24.83 -2.86 1.82
C LEU A 177 -24.37 -1.86 0.75
N THR A 178 -24.30 -0.58 1.10
CA THR A 178 -23.67 0.46 0.31
C THR A 178 -22.23 0.63 0.77
N VAL A 179 -21.28 0.59 -0.17
CA VAL A 179 -19.84 0.70 0.05
C VAL A 179 -19.32 1.92 -0.68
N THR A 180 -18.86 2.92 0.05
CA THR A 180 -18.22 4.13 -0.49
C THR A 180 -16.71 3.97 -0.39
N CYS A 181 -16.02 3.83 -1.52
CA CYS A 181 -14.56 3.80 -1.58
C CYS A 181 -14.04 5.19 -1.98
N ALA A 182 -13.31 5.83 -1.09
CA ALA A 182 -12.61 7.09 -1.35
C ALA A 182 -11.19 6.89 -1.92
N ASP A 183 -10.66 5.67 -1.82
CA ASP A 183 -9.35 5.27 -2.35
C ASP A 183 -9.45 4.56 -3.72
N SER A 184 -8.35 3.96 -4.18
CA SER A 184 -8.30 3.26 -5.47
C SER A 184 -9.14 1.98 -5.54
N GLY A 185 -9.93 1.63 -4.51
CA GLY A 185 -10.65 0.37 -4.41
C GLY A 185 -9.73 -0.80 -4.08
N GLY A 186 -10.23 -2.03 -4.26
CA GLY A 186 -9.52 -3.26 -3.88
C GLY A 186 -10.46 -4.36 -3.39
N VAL A 187 -9.86 -5.42 -2.85
CA VAL A 187 -10.60 -6.55 -2.26
C VAL A 187 -10.97 -6.20 -0.83
N ILE A 188 -12.27 -6.21 -0.52
CA ILE A 188 -12.83 -5.91 0.79
C ILE A 188 -13.43 -7.19 1.36
N LYS A 189 -12.98 -7.60 2.55
CA LYS A 189 -13.56 -8.74 3.27
C LYS A 189 -14.86 -8.33 3.92
N ILE A 190 -15.90 -9.16 3.81
CA ILE A 190 -17.21 -8.91 4.42
C ILE A 190 -17.51 -10.05 5.40
N SER A 191 -17.63 -9.70 6.68
CA SER A 191 -18.13 -10.60 7.72
C SER A 191 -19.61 -10.34 7.92
N LEU A 192 -20.43 -11.36 7.70
CA LEU A 192 -21.88 -11.30 7.79
C LEU A 192 -22.39 -12.06 9.01
N PRO A 193 -23.51 -11.62 9.63
CA PRO A 193 -24.15 -12.36 10.70
C PRO A 193 -24.76 -13.67 10.18
N SER A 194 -25.02 -14.61 11.10
CA SER A 194 -25.62 -15.90 10.75
C SER A 194 -26.97 -15.72 10.06
N GLY A 195 -27.19 -16.44 8.96
CA GLY A 195 -28.43 -16.35 8.18
C GLY A 195 -28.48 -15.17 7.19
N VAL A 196 -27.37 -14.45 7.01
CA VAL A 196 -27.22 -13.43 5.96
C VAL A 196 -26.11 -13.85 4.99
N ILE A 197 -26.41 -13.77 3.70
CA ILE A 197 -25.45 -14.08 2.62
C ILE A 197 -25.37 -12.91 1.64
N ALA A 198 -24.19 -12.64 1.08
CA ALA A 198 -24.08 -11.72 -0.04
C ALA A 198 -24.62 -12.39 -1.32
N ASP A 199 -25.30 -11.63 -2.17
CA ASP A 199 -25.79 -12.10 -3.46
C ASP A 199 -24.63 -12.44 -4.39
N GLN A 200 -24.42 -13.74 -4.64
CA GLN A 200 -23.36 -14.25 -5.50
C GLN A 200 -23.67 -14.11 -6.99
N ALA A 201 -24.84 -13.60 -7.38
CA ALA A 201 -25.08 -13.19 -8.76
C ALA A 201 -24.33 -11.89 -9.14
N ASP A 202 -23.83 -11.16 -8.15
CA ASP A 202 -22.88 -10.07 -8.38
C ASP A 202 -21.47 -10.63 -8.60
N ASP A 203 -20.95 -10.51 -9.82
CA ASP A 203 -19.62 -11.01 -10.21
C ASP A 203 -18.46 -10.39 -9.40
N ARG A 204 -18.72 -9.31 -8.65
CA ARG A 204 -17.74 -8.68 -7.75
C ARG A 204 -17.66 -9.38 -6.40
N ILE A 205 -18.61 -10.26 -6.09
CA ILE A 205 -18.68 -11.03 -4.85
C ILE A 205 -18.06 -12.41 -5.06
N THR A 206 -17.18 -12.80 -4.15
CA THR A 206 -16.71 -14.18 -4.05
C THR A 206 -16.92 -14.72 -2.65
N TYR A 207 -17.15 -16.02 -2.56
CA TYR A 207 -17.22 -16.75 -1.29
C TYR A 207 -16.27 -17.93 -1.33
N ALA A 208 -15.21 -17.88 -0.52
CA ALA A 208 -14.21 -18.92 -0.41
C ALA A 208 -13.76 -19.05 1.05
N ASP A 209 -13.53 -20.29 1.49
CA ASP A 209 -13.04 -20.60 2.85
C ASP A 209 -13.86 -19.94 3.98
N GLY A 210 -15.18 -19.81 3.78
CA GLY A 210 -16.08 -19.22 4.77
C GLY A 210 -16.10 -17.69 4.78
N VAL A 211 -15.40 -17.01 3.87
CA VAL A 211 -15.24 -15.56 3.83
C VAL A 211 -15.87 -15.00 2.56
N TYR A 212 -16.71 -13.98 2.71
CA TYR A 212 -17.16 -13.17 1.58
C TYR A 212 -16.12 -12.09 1.27
N THR A 213 -15.86 -11.86 -0.02
CA THR A 213 -15.11 -10.68 -0.45
C THR A 213 -15.85 -9.94 -1.55
N PHE A 214 -15.76 -8.62 -1.53
CA PHE A 214 -16.25 -7.71 -2.56
C PHE A 214 -15.06 -7.00 -3.21
N THR A 215 -14.97 -7.02 -4.53
CA THR A 215 -13.91 -6.29 -5.27
C THR A 215 -14.44 -4.96 -5.79
N ALA A 216 -14.02 -3.87 -5.16
CA ALA A 216 -14.30 -2.52 -5.64
C ALA A 216 -13.40 -2.20 -6.85
N PRO A 217 -13.94 -1.81 -8.02
CA PRO A 217 -13.16 -1.53 -9.22
C PRO A 217 -12.37 -0.22 -9.18
N GLY A 218 -12.60 0.63 -8.18
CA GLY A 218 -11.98 1.95 -8.07
C GLY A 218 -12.55 2.75 -6.90
N SER A 219 -12.32 4.05 -6.93
CA SER A 219 -13.09 4.98 -6.12
C SER A 219 -14.53 5.08 -6.62
N GLY A 220 -15.49 5.17 -5.71
CA GLY A 220 -16.89 5.26 -6.06
C GLY A 220 -17.82 4.73 -4.98
N VAL A 221 -19.11 4.72 -5.30
CA VAL A 221 -20.15 4.15 -4.45
C VAL A 221 -20.68 2.89 -5.11
N TYR A 222 -20.69 1.81 -4.35
CA TYR A 222 -21.13 0.50 -4.79
C TYR A 222 -22.24 -0.02 -3.89
N SER A 223 -23.08 -0.89 -4.42
CA SER A 223 -24.09 -1.62 -3.65
C SER A 223 -23.87 -3.11 -3.80
N VAL A 224 -24.07 -3.82 -2.69
CA VAL A 224 -24.07 -5.27 -2.56
C VAL A 224 -25.39 -5.66 -1.91
N VAL A 225 -26.12 -6.58 -2.53
CA VAL A 225 -27.37 -7.10 -1.96
C VAL A 225 -27.04 -8.20 -0.95
N LEU A 226 -27.66 -8.12 0.23
CA LEU A 226 -27.53 -9.12 1.29
C LEU A 226 -28.87 -9.83 1.45
N LEU A 227 -28.90 -11.14 1.22
CA LEU A 227 -30.11 -11.96 1.32
C LEU A 227 -30.23 -12.56 2.73
N LYS A 228 -31.43 -12.49 3.30
CA LYS A 228 -31.72 -12.91 4.68
C LYS A 228 -32.52 -14.21 4.67
N THR A 229 -32.12 -15.19 5.48
CA THR A 229 -32.93 -16.39 5.74
C THR A 229 -34.07 -16.10 6.71
N GLU A 230 -33.87 -15.15 7.63
CA GLU A 230 -34.84 -14.73 8.64
C GLU A 230 -35.19 -13.25 8.45
N VAL A 231 -36.49 -12.95 8.26
CA VAL A 231 -36.94 -11.58 7.98
C VAL A 231 -37.15 -10.73 9.23
N SER A 232 -37.19 -11.32 10.43
CA SER A 232 -37.44 -10.59 11.67
C SER A 232 -36.27 -9.72 12.15
N GLY A 233 -35.05 -9.99 11.66
CA GLY A 233 -33.86 -9.20 11.99
C GLY A 233 -33.84 -7.87 11.26
N ASP A 234 -33.23 -6.86 11.88
CA ASP A 234 -32.85 -5.59 11.27
C ASP A 234 -31.34 -5.43 11.43
N TYR A 235 -30.61 -5.48 10.32
CA TYR A 235 -29.15 -5.39 10.27
C TYR A 235 -28.66 -3.99 9.89
N SER A 236 -29.52 -2.98 10.02
CA SER A 236 -29.15 -1.60 9.69
C SER A 236 -27.98 -1.13 10.55
N CYS A 237 -26.91 -0.70 9.89
CA CYS A 237 -25.70 -0.20 10.54
C CYS A 237 -24.90 0.69 9.59
N GLU A 238 -23.91 1.39 10.12
CA GLU A 238 -22.98 2.19 9.34
C GLU A 238 -21.59 2.13 9.99
N GLY A 239 -20.55 2.40 9.21
CA GLY A 239 -19.20 2.44 9.72
C GLY A 239 -18.15 2.82 8.68
N ASN A 240 -16.91 2.90 9.13
CA ASN A 240 -15.73 3.12 8.30
C ASN A 240 -14.99 1.79 8.12
N PHE A 241 -14.24 1.65 7.02
CA PHE A 241 -13.40 0.48 6.79
C PHE A 241 -12.09 0.82 6.06
N ALA A 242 -11.09 -0.05 6.21
CA ALA A 242 -9.88 -0.04 5.38
C ALA A 242 -10.01 -1.11 4.28
N ASP A 243 -9.96 -2.39 4.67
CA ASP A 243 -10.06 -3.55 3.78
C ASP A 243 -11.06 -4.61 4.28
N ALA A 244 -11.79 -4.33 5.38
CA ALA A 244 -12.74 -5.27 5.96
C ALA A 244 -13.96 -4.56 6.58
N ILE A 245 -15.14 -5.10 6.31
CA ILE A 245 -16.43 -4.69 6.87
C ILE A 245 -16.95 -5.83 7.74
N THR A 246 -17.45 -5.50 8.94
CA THR A 246 -18.16 -6.44 9.81
C THR A 246 -19.56 -5.92 10.08
N ILE A 247 -20.57 -6.69 9.66
CA ILE A 247 -21.97 -6.39 9.92
C ILE A 247 -22.37 -7.17 11.19
N PRO A 248 -22.86 -6.48 12.25
CA PRO A 248 -23.21 -7.11 13.52
C PRO A 248 -24.48 -7.97 13.46
#